data_AF-A0A9W6BRD0-F1
#
_entry.id   AF-A0A9W6BRD0-F1
#
_cell.length_a   1.000
_cell.length_b   1.000
_cell.length_c   1.000
_cell.angle_alpha   90.00
_cell.angle_beta   90.00
_cell.angle_gamma   90.00
#
_symmetry.space_group_name_H-M   'P 1'
#
loop_
_entity.id
_entity.type
_entity.pdbx_description
1 polymer ?
#
loop_
_entity_poly.entity_id
_entity_poly.type
_entity_poly.pdbx_seq_one_letter_code
_entity_poly.pdbx_strand_id
1 'polypeptide(L)'
;MSSALAQRQWRQRAQTAVRRAVTAAKEARGRFQALSDGGDAALSDLANSALQLSHLAALRLPGPLAELVPDVRAAAAAKLARQLAARADGLQERVEGLRGAVEGLAGALGLLEEVPQDEPWMRNAAIFHTMPLPRVRQLLGKVYDMYRLEYDSKAAVAAALVGLVAGPVGAAEAADVADGVGGDIGRRRDVRGAAALAEISRQGGAAAKRLPDLYTTYMSVWMLSPYLEDEQADEALGALSEDMVSF
;
A
#
# COMPACT_ATOMS: atom_id res chain seq x y z
N MET A 1 -4.82 0.74 -48.40
CA MET A 1 -4.30 -0.62 -48.15
C MET A 1 -2.93 -0.46 -47.51
N SER A 2 -2.74 -0.85 -46.23
CA SER A 2 -1.39 -0.84 -45.65
C SER A 2 -0.55 -1.92 -46.32
N SER A 3 0.71 -1.62 -46.63
CA SER A 3 1.62 -2.59 -47.26
C SER A 3 1.86 -3.78 -46.32
N ALA A 4 2.15 -4.96 -46.86
CA ALA A 4 2.45 -6.16 -46.06
C ALA A 4 3.61 -5.91 -45.06
N LEU A 5 4.55 -5.03 -45.41
CA LEU A 5 5.65 -4.61 -44.54
C LEU A 5 5.16 -3.76 -43.36
N ALA A 6 4.22 -2.83 -43.59
CA ALA A 6 3.60 -2.06 -42.52
C ALA A 6 2.83 -2.97 -41.54
N GLN A 7 2.11 -3.97 -42.05
CA GLN A 7 1.41 -4.95 -41.20
C GLN A 7 2.38 -5.77 -40.33
N ARG A 8 3.52 -6.17 -40.88
CA ARG A 8 4.57 -6.88 -40.12
C ARG A 8 5.17 -5.99 -39.01
N GLN A 9 5.43 -4.73 -39.31
CA GLN A 9 5.94 -3.77 -38.32
C GLN A 9 4.94 -3.52 -37.19
N TRP A 10 3.66 -3.37 -37.51
CA TRP A 10 2.60 -3.21 -36.50
C TRP A 10 2.47 -4.44 -35.60
N ARG A 11 2.50 -5.65 -36.18
CA ARG A 11 2.51 -6.90 -35.41
C ARG A 11 3.68 -6.95 -34.43
N GLN A 12 4.89 -6.70 -34.91
CA GLN A 12 6.09 -6.72 -34.07
C GLN A 12 6.00 -5.70 -32.93
N ARG A 13 5.49 -4.48 -33.21
CA ARG A 13 5.26 -3.45 -32.18
C ARG A 13 4.25 -3.92 -31.14
N ALA A 14 3.12 -4.48 -31.55
CA ALA A 14 2.10 -4.99 -30.65
C ALA A 14 2.62 -6.12 -29.76
N GLN A 15 3.32 -7.12 -30.32
CA GLN A 15 3.92 -8.19 -29.54
C GLN A 15 4.96 -7.67 -28.54
N THR A 16 5.79 -6.72 -28.97
CA THR A 16 6.79 -6.08 -28.10
C THR A 16 6.13 -5.31 -26.98
N ALA A 17 5.06 -4.55 -27.28
CA ALA A 17 4.30 -3.81 -26.29
C ALA A 17 3.65 -4.75 -25.26
N VAL A 18 2.98 -5.82 -25.71
CA VAL A 18 2.41 -6.86 -24.84
C VAL A 18 3.47 -7.48 -23.95
N ARG A 19 4.62 -7.85 -24.51
CA ARG A 19 5.72 -8.43 -23.73
C ARG A 19 6.24 -7.48 -22.67
N ARG A 20 6.48 -6.22 -23.03
CA ARG A 20 6.94 -5.20 -22.08
C ARG A 20 5.90 -4.92 -21.00
N ALA A 21 4.62 -4.85 -21.36
CA ALA A 21 3.53 -4.64 -20.43
C ALA A 21 3.43 -5.78 -19.41
N VAL A 22 3.45 -7.05 -19.86
CA VAL A 22 3.38 -8.20 -18.96
C VAL A 22 4.61 -8.30 -18.06
N THR A 23 5.82 -8.05 -18.59
CA THR A 23 7.04 -8.02 -17.78
C THR A 23 6.98 -6.90 -16.72
N ALA A 24 6.62 -5.68 -17.11
CA ALA A 24 6.49 -4.56 -16.19
C ALA A 24 5.42 -4.82 -15.11
N ALA A 25 4.29 -5.43 -15.48
CA ALA A 25 3.24 -5.79 -14.55
C ALA A 25 3.70 -6.83 -13.52
N LYS A 26 4.45 -7.87 -13.95
CA LYS A 26 5.04 -8.86 -13.04
C LYS A 26 6.04 -8.25 -12.08
N GLU A 27 6.93 -7.37 -12.57
CA GLU A 27 7.91 -6.67 -11.73
C GLU A 27 7.24 -5.72 -10.72
N ALA A 28 6.21 -4.99 -11.16
CA ALA A 28 5.43 -4.10 -10.30
C ALA A 28 4.70 -4.89 -9.20
N ARG A 29 4.04 -6.00 -9.57
CA ARG A 29 3.40 -6.92 -8.61
C ARG A 29 4.39 -7.50 -7.61
N GLY A 30 5.52 -8.04 -8.07
CA GLY A 30 6.53 -8.61 -7.17
C GLY A 30 7.07 -7.59 -6.17
N ARG A 31 7.26 -6.33 -6.60
CA ARG A 31 7.61 -5.23 -5.69
C ARG A 31 6.48 -4.91 -4.71
N PHE A 32 5.23 -4.85 -5.19
CA PHE A 32 4.07 -4.62 -4.35
C PHE A 32 3.98 -5.65 -3.22
N GLN A 33 4.12 -6.94 -3.55
CA GLN A 33 4.07 -8.03 -2.56
C GLN A 33 5.19 -7.89 -1.52
N ALA A 34 6.43 -7.68 -1.95
CA ALA A 34 7.56 -7.52 -1.03
C ALA A 34 7.38 -6.32 -0.08
N LEU A 35 6.82 -5.22 -0.57
CA LEU A 35 6.50 -4.04 0.24
C LEU A 35 5.34 -4.29 1.21
N SER A 36 4.32 -5.02 0.75
CA SER A 36 3.19 -5.46 1.56
C SER A 36 3.65 -6.32 2.74
N ASP A 37 4.42 -7.38 2.46
CA ASP A 37 4.96 -8.29 3.47
C ASP A 37 5.86 -7.54 4.46
N GLY A 38 6.68 -6.62 3.95
CA GLY A 38 7.47 -5.72 4.80
C GLY A 38 6.63 -4.79 5.67
N GLY A 39 5.41 -4.47 5.23
CA GLY A 39 4.42 -3.69 5.96
C GLY A 39 3.81 -4.44 7.14
N ASP A 40 3.62 -5.76 7.05
CA ASP A 40 3.11 -6.59 8.15
C ASP A 40 4.02 -6.51 9.38
N ALA A 41 5.33 -6.61 9.14
CA ALA A 41 6.35 -6.47 10.18
C ALA A 41 6.35 -5.04 10.76
N ALA A 42 6.28 -4.02 9.91
CA ALA A 42 6.25 -2.62 10.35
C ALA A 42 5.01 -2.29 11.19
N LEU A 43 3.84 -2.80 10.80
CA LEU A 43 2.60 -2.66 11.56
C LEU A 43 2.68 -3.34 12.91
N SER A 44 3.18 -4.57 12.94
CA SER A 44 3.36 -5.33 14.18
C SER A 44 4.32 -4.60 15.13
N ASP A 45 5.43 -4.07 14.62
CA ASP A 45 6.35 -3.24 15.39
C ASP A 45 5.69 -1.96 15.90
N LEU A 46 4.95 -1.26 15.05
CA LEU A 46 4.24 -0.04 15.44
C LEU A 46 3.24 -0.32 16.56
N ALA A 47 2.43 -1.36 16.42
CA ALA A 47 1.45 -1.80 17.42
C ALA A 47 2.13 -2.15 18.75
N ASN A 48 3.20 -2.94 18.72
CA ASN A 48 3.96 -3.32 19.91
C ASN A 48 4.54 -2.11 20.64
N SER A 49 5.13 -1.15 19.92
CA SER A 49 5.62 0.09 20.54
C SER A 49 4.50 0.93 21.14
N ALA A 50 3.34 0.98 20.49
CA ALA A 50 2.21 1.78 20.97
C ALA A 50 1.62 1.18 22.24
N LEU A 51 1.50 -0.15 22.28
CA LEU A 51 1.09 -0.89 23.47
C LEU A 51 2.09 -0.73 24.62
N GLN A 52 3.40 -0.83 24.34
CA GLN A 52 4.45 -0.58 25.35
C GLN A 52 4.33 0.81 25.95
N LEU A 53 4.13 1.84 25.11
CA LEU A 53 3.92 3.21 25.59
C LEU A 53 2.65 3.31 26.46
N SER A 54 1.56 2.65 26.06
CA SER A 54 0.29 2.67 26.81
C SER A 54 0.39 2.04 28.20
N HIS A 55 1.28 1.05 28.39
CA HIS A 55 1.48 0.37 29.67
C HIS A 55 2.54 1.04 30.55
N LEU A 56 3.27 2.04 30.04
CA LEU A 56 4.37 2.67 30.76
C LEU A 56 3.94 3.30 32.09
N ALA A 57 2.75 3.91 32.12
CA ALA A 57 2.21 4.53 33.34
C ALA A 57 1.86 3.50 34.43
N ALA A 58 1.52 2.27 34.03
CA ALA A 58 1.15 1.19 34.95
C ALA A 58 2.36 0.42 35.51
N LEU A 59 3.55 0.59 34.92
CA LEU A 59 4.78 -0.06 35.39
C LEU A 59 5.19 0.46 36.77
N ARG A 60 5.12 -0.42 37.78
CA ARG A 60 5.64 -0.15 39.13
C ARG A 60 7.17 -0.19 39.09
N LEU A 61 7.80 0.95 39.27
CA LEU A 61 9.25 1.01 39.48
C LEU A 61 9.56 0.52 40.90
N PRO A 62 10.62 -0.29 41.11
CA PRO A 62 11.10 -0.61 42.45
C PRO A 62 11.39 0.69 43.22
N GLY A 63 10.99 0.76 44.50
CA GLY A 63 11.11 1.97 45.33
C GLY A 63 12.46 2.69 45.23
N PRO A 64 13.60 1.99 45.35
CA PRO A 64 14.92 2.61 45.24
C PRO A 64 15.19 3.27 43.88
N LEU A 65 14.65 2.70 42.78
CA LEU A 65 14.79 3.26 41.43
C LEU A 65 13.91 4.48 41.19
N ALA A 66 12.72 4.50 41.81
CA ALA A 66 11.80 5.64 41.72
C ALA A 66 12.36 6.88 42.45
N GLU A 67 13.12 6.67 43.53
CA GLU A 67 13.77 7.73 44.31
C GLU A 67 15.08 8.22 43.66
N LEU A 68 15.85 7.32 43.04
CA LEU A 68 17.14 7.66 42.43
C LEU A 68 17.00 8.43 41.11
N VAL A 69 15.94 8.19 40.34
CA VAL A 69 15.78 8.78 39.02
C VAL A 69 14.30 9.10 38.75
N PRO A 70 13.77 10.24 39.26
CA PRO A 70 12.36 10.60 39.12
C PRO A 70 11.92 10.72 37.65
N ASP A 71 12.85 10.99 36.73
CA ASP A 71 12.59 11.21 35.30
C ASP A 71 12.63 9.95 34.43
N VAL A 72 12.88 8.74 34.97
CA VAL A 72 13.00 7.52 34.14
C VAL A 72 11.76 7.28 33.29
N ARG A 73 10.56 7.50 33.86
CA ARG A 73 9.31 7.32 33.12
C ARG A 73 9.17 8.34 32.00
N ALA A 74 9.50 9.61 32.25
CA ALA A 74 9.45 10.64 31.23
C ALA A 74 10.48 10.38 30.11
N ALA A 75 11.70 9.97 30.47
CA ALA A 75 12.75 9.60 29.52
C ALA A 75 12.36 8.36 28.70
N ALA A 76 11.78 7.33 29.32
CA ALA A 76 11.28 6.15 28.64
C ALA A 76 10.12 6.47 27.69
N ALA A 77 9.17 7.32 28.12
CA ALA A 77 8.07 7.79 27.29
C ALA A 77 8.59 8.55 26.06
N ALA A 78 9.55 9.47 26.25
CA ALA A 78 10.15 10.23 25.16
C ALA A 78 10.92 9.32 24.18
N LYS A 79 11.63 8.29 24.69
CA LYS A 79 12.31 7.30 23.84
C LYS A 79 11.31 6.49 23.01
N LEU A 80 10.25 5.98 23.64
CA LEU A 80 9.21 5.20 22.96
C LEU A 80 8.44 6.06 21.95
N ALA A 81 8.16 7.33 22.24
CA ALA A 81 7.54 8.26 21.31
C ALA A 81 8.41 8.50 20.06
N ARG A 82 9.72 8.68 20.22
CA ARG A 82 10.65 8.78 19.08
C ARG A 82 10.69 7.50 18.25
N GLN A 83 10.67 6.34 18.90
CA GLN A 83 10.62 5.04 18.21
C GLN A 83 9.31 4.85 17.44
N LEU A 84 8.18 5.28 18.01
CA LEU A 84 6.88 5.26 17.34
C LEU A 84 6.87 6.16 16.10
N ALA A 85 7.38 7.38 16.20
CA ALA A 85 7.50 8.29 15.06
C ALA A 85 8.34 7.66 13.94
N ALA A 86 9.53 7.16 14.26
CA ALA A 86 10.40 6.50 13.27
C ALA A 86 9.75 5.26 12.63
N ARG A 87 8.96 4.49 13.38
CA ARG A 87 8.21 3.34 12.85
C ARG A 87 7.06 3.79 11.95
N ALA A 88 6.38 4.88 12.30
CA ALA A 88 5.32 5.46 11.49
C ALA A 88 5.89 6.00 10.16
N ASP A 89 7.03 6.69 10.20
CA ASP A 89 7.74 7.16 9.00
C ASP A 89 8.13 5.98 8.11
N GLY A 90 8.73 4.92 8.68
CA GLY A 90 9.07 3.71 7.95
C GLY A 90 7.86 2.96 7.37
N LEU A 91 6.67 3.08 7.96
CA LEU A 91 5.42 2.56 7.38
C LEU A 91 4.96 3.44 6.21
N GLN A 92 5.07 4.76 6.31
CA GLN A 92 4.75 5.68 5.21
C GLN A 92 5.67 5.49 4.00
N GLU A 93 6.97 5.28 4.21
CA GLU A 93 7.92 4.98 3.14
C GLU A 93 7.53 3.72 2.36
N ARG A 94 7.01 2.70 3.05
CA ARG A 94 6.50 1.48 2.40
C ARG A 94 5.24 1.74 1.58
N VAL A 95 4.30 2.52 2.12
CA VAL A 95 3.08 2.93 1.38
C VAL A 95 3.43 3.75 0.14
N GLU A 96 4.44 4.61 0.24
CA GLU A 96 4.97 5.35 -0.90
C GLU A 96 5.56 4.39 -1.95
N GLY A 97 6.28 3.35 -1.51
CA GLY A 97 6.72 2.26 -2.38
C GLY A 97 5.55 1.53 -3.06
N LEU A 98 4.46 1.25 -2.32
CA LEU A 98 3.26 0.59 -2.88
C LEU A 98 2.62 1.47 -3.95
N ARG A 99 2.56 2.78 -3.75
CA ARG A 99 2.13 3.74 -4.78
C ARG A 99 2.97 3.61 -6.05
N GLY A 100 4.29 3.61 -5.91
CA GLY A 100 5.21 3.45 -7.05
C GLY A 100 5.04 2.10 -7.78
N ALA A 101 4.64 1.04 -7.08
CA ALA A 101 4.29 -0.23 -7.71
C ALA A 101 2.96 -0.14 -8.50
N VAL A 102 1.93 0.50 -7.94
CA VAL A 102 0.65 0.76 -8.65
C VAL A 102 0.85 1.66 -9.88
N GLU A 103 1.70 2.67 -9.78
CA GLU A 103 2.10 3.50 -10.92
C GLU A 103 2.85 2.68 -11.98
N GLY A 104 3.66 1.70 -11.57
CA GLY A 104 4.28 0.73 -12.46
C GLY A 104 3.26 -0.13 -13.23
N LEU A 105 2.18 -0.56 -12.57
CA LEU A 105 1.07 -1.27 -13.21
C LEU A 105 0.29 -0.36 -14.19
N ALA A 106 0.05 0.89 -13.81
CA ALA A 106 -0.55 1.88 -14.72
C ALA A 106 0.33 2.13 -15.95
N GLY A 107 1.66 2.23 -15.77
CA GLY A 107 2.61 2.34 -16.86
C GLY A 107 2.62 1.13 -17.79
N ALA A 108 2.47 -0.09 -17.23
CA ALA A 108 2.32 -1.31 -18.01
C ALA A 108 1.06 -1.28 -18.91
N LEU A 109 -0.04 -0.71 -18.42
CA LEU A 109 -1.24 -0.48 -19.23
C LEU A 109 -1.02 0.58 -20.31
N GLY A 110 -0.31 1.67 -19.98
CA GLY A 110 0.05 2.74 -20.91
C GLY A 110 0.79 2.23 -22.16
N LEU A 111 1.65 1.22 -22.00
CA LEU A 111 2.36 0.58 -23.13
C LEU A 111 1.41 -0.03 -24.17
N LEU A 112 0.21 -0.43 -23.78
CA LEU A 112 -0.79 -1.00 -24.69
C LEU A 112 -1.65 0.06 -25.37
N GLU A 113 -1.70 1.28 -24.85
CA GLU A 113 -2.49 2.39 -25.43
C GLU A 113 -1.86 2.91 -26.73
N GLU A 114 -0.54 2.76 -26.87
CA GLU A 114 0.21 3.11 -28.08
C GLU A 114 -0.07 2.17 -29.27
N VAL A 115 -0.77 1.05 -29.03
CA VAL A 115 -1.07 0.03 -30.04
C VAL A 115 -2.53 0.17 -30.51
N PRO A 116 -2.77 0.40 -31.82
CA PRO A 116 -4.13 0.46 -32.38
C PRO A 116 -4.90 -0.84 -32.11
N GLN A 117 -6.12 -0.75 -31.57
CA GLN A 117 -6.86 -1.90 -31.01
C GLN A 117 -7.83 -2.59 -31.98
N ASP A 118 -8.22 -1.91 -33.07
CA ASP A 118 -9.28 -2.36 -33.98
C ASP A 118 -8.77 -2.58 -35.41
N GLU A 119 -7.50 -2.91 -35.56
CA GLU A 119 -6.90 -3.07 -36.87
C GLU A 119 -7.25 -4.42 -37.51
N PRO A 120 -7.60 -4.48 -38.81
CA PRO A 120 -7.96 -5.71 -39.50
C PRO A 120 -6.89 -6.80 -39.44
N TRP A 121 -5.60 -6.42 -39.30
CA TRP A 121 -4.50 -7.38 -39.23
C TRP A 121 -4.49 -8.19 -37.93
N MET A 122 -5.12 -7.70 -36.85
CA MET A 122 -5.23 -8.40 -35.57
C MET A 122 -6.11 -9.64 -35.68
N ARG A 123 -7.19 -9.56 -36.48
CA ARG A 123 -8.11 -10.69 -36.71
C ARG A 123 -7.46 -11.84 -37.48
N ASN A 124 -6.42 -11.53 -38.25
CA ASN A 124 -5.74 -12.47 -39.15
C ASN A 124 -4.40 -12.99 -38.59
N ALA A 125 -4.00 -12.56 -37.39
CA ALA A 125 -2.78 -13.02 -36.75
C ALA A 125 -3.12 -14.13 -35.75
N ALA A 126 -2.57 -15.34 -35.94
CA ALA A 126 -2.80 -16.50 -35.07
C ALA A 126 -2.57 -16.18 -33.58
N ILE A 127 -1.60 -15.31 -33.32
CA ILE A 127 -1.15 -14.87 -32.00
C ILE A 127 -2.20 -14.04 -31.24
N PHE A 128 -2.99 -13.23 -31.94
CA PHE A 128 -4.08 -12.44 -31.34
C PHE A 128 -5.45 -13.11 -31.51
N HIS A 129 -5.49 -14.30 -32.13
CA HIS A 129 -6.71 -15.08 -32.29
C HIS A 129 -7.09 -15.79 -30.98
N THR A 130 -6.11 -16.28 -30.22
CA THR A 130 -6.34 -16.91 -28.90
C THR A 130 -6.59 -15.86 -27.83
N MET A 131 -5.77 -14.80 -27.81
CA MET A 131 -5.92 -13.68 -26.88
C MET A 131 -5.88 -12.33 -27.59
N PRO A 132 -7.05 -11.76 -27.94
CA PRO A 132 -7.14 -10.46 -28.56
C PRO A 132 -6.54 -9.36 -27.68
N LEU A 133 -5.91 -8.35 -28.28
CA LEU A 133 -5.29 -7.24 -27.53
C LEU A 133 -6.26 -6.51 -26.58
N PRO A 134 -7.55 -6.29 -26.93
CA PRO A 134 -8.53 -5.76 -25.98
C PRO A 134 -8.71 -6.63 -24.73
N ARG A 135 -8.60 -7.96 -24.89
CA ARG A 135 -8.67 -8.90 -23.76
C ARG A 135 -7.41 -8.83 -22.91
N VAL A 136 -6.22 -8.74 -23.51
CA VAL A 136 -4.96 -8.50 -22.80
C VAL A 136 -5.06 -7.23 -21.94
N ARG A 137 -5.51 -6.12 -22.53
CA ARG A 137 -5.71 -4.85 -21.82
C ARG A 137 -6.72 -5.00 -20.69
N GLN A 138 -7.83 -5.70 -20.92
CA GLN A 138 -8.83 -5.94 -19.88
C GLN A 138 -8.25 -6.74 -18.70
N LEU A 139 -7.47 -7.78 -18.96
CA LEU A 139 -6.85 -8.59 -17.91
C LEU A 139 -5.84 -7.77 -17.09
N LEU A 140 -4.94 -7.04 -17.75
CA LEU A 140 -4.01 -6.14 -17.04
C LEU A 140 -4.76 -5.00 -16.31
N GLY A 141 -5.88 -4.53 -16.86
CA GLY A 141 -6.73 -3.51 -16.24
C GLY A 141 -7.30 -4.00 -14.91
N LYS A 142 -7.81 -5.24 -14.89
CA LYS A 142 -8.27 -5.87 -13.66
C LYS A 142 -7.16 -6.01 -12.62
N VAL A 143 -5.96 -6.45 -13.04
CA VAL A 143 -4.80 -6.56 -12.14
C VAL A 143 -4.45 -5.19 -11.56
N TYR A 144 -4.42 -4.13 -12.38
CA TYR A 144 -4.19 -2.77 -11.91
C TYR A 144 -5.26 -2.30 -10.91
N ASP A 145 -6.54 -2.49 -11.22
CA ASP A 145 -7.65 -2.06 -10.35
C ASP A 145 -7.61 -2.77 -8.99
N MET A 146 -7.26 -4.05 -8.99
CA MET A 146 -7.08 -4.87 -7.78
C MET A 146 -5.98 -4.30 -6.87
N TYR A 147 -4.78 -4.08 -7.40
CA TYR A 147 -3.66 -3.52 -6.62
C TYR A 147 -3.88 -2.06 -6.24
N ARG A 148 -4.62 -1.28 -7.04
CA ARG A 148 -5.01 0.08 -6.69
C ARG A 148 -5.95 0.09 -5.48
N LEU A 149 -6.96 -0.79 -5.46
CA LEU A 149 -7.88 -0.91 -4.33
C LEU A 149 -7.18 -1.36 -3.05
N GLU A 150 -6.27 -2.33 -3.17
CA GLU A 150 -5.43 -2.77 -2.05
C GLU A 150 -4.53 -1.66 -1.54
N TYR A 151 -3.87 -0.92 -2.45
CA TYR A 151 -3.09 0.27 -2.09
C TYR A 151 -3.93 1.30 -1.34
N ASP A 152 -5.10 1.68 -1.86
CA ASP A 152 -5.98 2.68 -1.24
C ASP A 152 -6.35 2.25 0.19
N SER A 153 -6.63 0.96 0.39
CA SER A 153 -6.94 0.38 1.70
C SER A 153 -5.75 0.47 2.66
N LYS A 154 -4.55 0.08 2.20
CA LYS A 154 -3.31 0.12 3.00
C LYS A 154 -2.86 1.55 3.31
N ALA A 155 -2.98 2.47 2.35
CA ALA A 155 -2.72 3.89 2.55
C ALA A 155 -3.67 4.49 3.59
N ALA A 156 -4.95 4.13 3.56
CA ALA A 156 -5.91 4.56 4.58
C ALA A 156 -5.55 4.05 5.98
N VAL A 157 -5.17 2.77 6.10
CA VAL A 157 -4.70 2.19 7.37
C VAL A 157 -3.46 2.92 7.89
N ALA A 158 -2.44 3.10 7.05
CA ALA A 158 -1.21 3.78 7.45
C ALA A 158 -1.48 5.24 7.84
N ALA A 159 -2.32 5.97 7.09
CA ALA A 159 -2.69 7.34 7.43
C ALA A 159 -3.42 7.42 8.77
N ALA A 160 -4.31 6.47 9.07
CA ALA A 160 -4.97 6.38 10.37
C ALA A 160 -3.96 6.15 11.50
N LEU A 161 -3.03 5.19 11.32
CA LEU A 161 -2.01 4.87 12.33
C LEU A 161 -0.96 5.97 12.53
N VAL A 162 -0.61 6.72 11.48
CA VAL A 162 0.25 7.90 11.62
C VAL A 162 -0.51 9.01 12.37
N GLY A 163 -1.78 9.22 12.03
CA GLY A 163 -2.65 10.18 12.74
C GLY A 163 -2.83 9.84 14.22
N LEU A 164 -2.87 8.55 14.55
CA LEU A 164 -2.80 8.05 15.92
C LEU A 164 -1.51 8.52 16.62
N VAL A 165 -0.35 8.24 16.03
CA VAL A 165 0.97 8.53 16.61
C VAL A 165 1.24 10.03 16.78
N ALA A 166 0.85 10.87 15.81
CA ALA A 166 1.08 12.32 15.84
C ALA A 166 0.26 13.06 16.92
N GLY A 167 -0.83 12.45 17.40
CA GLY A 167 -1.74 13.07 18.36
C GLY A 167 -2.41 14.36 17.85
N PRO A 168 -3.25 15.03 18.68
CA PRO A 168 -3.98 16.23 18.29
C PRO A 168 -3.09 17.46 18.06
N VAL A 169 -1.86 17.48 18.60
CA VAL A 169 -0.94 18.63 18.49
C VAL A 169 -0.26 18.68 17.12
N GLY A 170 0.14 17.53 16.56
CA GLY A 170 0.67 17.46 15.18
C GLY A 170 -0.40 17.51 14.09
N ALA A 171 -1.66 17.22 14.44
CA ALA A 171 -2.78 17.24 13.50
C ALA A 171 -3.14 18.66 13.02
N ALA A 172 -2.94 19.69 13.85
CA ALA A 172 -3.20 21.08 13.45
C ALA A 172 -2.21 21.56 12.37
N GLU A 173 -0.90 21.31 12.54
CA GLU A 173 0.12 21.70 11.55
C GLU A 173 0.00 20.91 10.24
N ALA A 174 -0.33 19.61 10.30
CA ALA A 174 -0.51 18.82 9.08
C ALA A 174 -1.84 19.10 8.35
N ALA A 175 -2.80 19.80 8.98
CA ALA A 175 -4.02 20.27 8.32
C ALA A 175 -3.75 21.50 7.44
N ASP A 176 -2.89 22.42 7.89
CA ASP A 176 -2.50 23.61 7.12
C ASP A 176 -1.70 23.25 5.85
N VAL A 177 -0.98 22.14 5.85
CA VAL A 177 -0.26 21.65 4.65
C VAL A 177 -1.18 20.93 3.65
N ALA A 178 -2.37 20.50 4.10
CA ALA A 178 -3.32 19.72 3.29
C ALA A 178 -4.23 20.57 2.39
N ASP A 179 -4.43 21.84 2.71
CA ASP A 179 -5.39 22.72 2.03
C ASP A 179 -4.91 23.21 0.64
N GLY A 180 -3.68 22.82 0.24
CA GLY A 180 -3.05 23.27 -1.01
C GLY A 180 -3.06 22.29 -2.19
N VAL A 181 -3.50 21.03 -2.01
CA VAL A 181 -3.40 20.02 -3.10
C VAL A 181 -4.73 19.29 -3.27
N GLY A 182 -5.47 19.71 -4.30
CA GLY A 182 -6.76 19.13 -4.68
C GLY A 182 -6.67 17.63 -4.97
N GLY A 183 -7.51 16.87 -4.28
CA GLY A 183 -7.68 15.42 -4.43
C GLY A 183 -8.57 14.88 -3.31
N ASP A 184 -9.88 14.90 -3.54
CA ASP A 184 -10.95 14.53 -2.59
C ASP A 184 -11.08 13.01 -2.38
N ILE A 185 -9.98 12.33 -2.05
CA ILE A 185 -9.98 10.92 -1.68
C ILE A 185 -9.32 10.76 -0.31
N GLY A 186 -10.15 10.75 0.73
CA GLY A 186 -9.94 9.82 1.84
C GLY A 186 -9.02 10.21 3.00
N ARG A 187 -8.67 11.49 3.23
CA ARG A 187 -8.07 11.91 4.52
C ARG A 187 -9.11 11.99 5.65
N ARG A 188 -9.87 10.92 5.91
CA ARG A 188 -10.62 10.82 7.17
C ARG A 188 -9.63 10.45 8.28
N ARG A 189 -8.98 11.46 8.87
CA ARG A 189 -8.25 11.29 10.13
C ARG A 189 -9.18 10.65 11.14
N ASP A 190 -8.76 9.55 11.75
CA ASP A 190 -9.49 8.94 12.85
C ASP A 190 -9.37 9.82 14.09
N VAL A 191 -10.27 10.81 14.17
CA VAL A 191 -10.38 11.75 15.30
C VAL A 191 -10.58 11.01 16.62
N ARG A 192 -11.24 9.83 16.60
CA ARG A 192 -11.48 9.03 17.80
C ARG A 192 -10.20 8.33 18.27
N GLY A 193 -9.40 7.85 17.32
CA GLY A 193 -8.10 7.27 17.58
C GLY A 193 -7.08 8.26 18.16
N ALA A 194 -6.94 9.43 17.54
CA ALA A 194 -6.00 10.47 18.02
C ALA A 194 -6.40 10.99 19.41
N ALA A 195 -7.70 11.10 19.69
CA ALA A 195 -8.21 11.39 21.02
C ALA A 195 -7.85 10.28 22.03
N ALA A 196 -7.91 9.01 21.63
CA ALA A 196 -7.53 7.89 22.49
C ALA A 196 -6.05 7.93 22.89
N LEU A 197 -5.12 8.21 21.97
CA LEU A 197 -3.69 8.32 22.31
C LEU A 197 -3.37 9.55 23.17
N ALA A 198 -4.02 10.69 22.91
CA ALA A 198 -3.88 11.88 23.74
C ALA A 198 -4.41 11.66 25.17
N GLU A 199 -5.45 10.85 25.34
CA GLU A 199 -6.01 10.44 26.63
C GLU A 199 -5.09 9.43 27.34
N ILE A 200 -4.50 8.48 26.59
CA ILE A 200 -3.53 7.49 27.10
C ILE A 200 -2.28 8.19 27.66
N SER A 201 -1.72 9.15 26.93
CA SER A 201 -0.56 9.92 27.37
C SER A 201 -0.86 10.82 28.58
N ARG A 202 -2.11 11.26 28.77
CA ARG A 202 -2.49 12.17 29.86
C ARG A 202 -2.98 11.47 31.13
N GLN A 203 -3.69 10.36 31.04
CA GLN A 203 -4.44 9.84 32.20
C GLN A 203 -4.44 8.32 32.39
N GLY A 204 -3.92 7.51 31.46
CA GLY A 204 -3.86 6.05 31.61
C GLY A 204 -5.21 5.43 32.02
N GLY A 205 -6.17 5.35 31.08
CA GLY A 205 -7.55 4.94 31.36
C GLY A 205 -8.22 4.12 30.25
N ALA A 206 -9.56 4.19 30.14
CA ALA A 206 -10.38 3.42 29.19
C ALA A 206 -9.93 3.51 27.71
N ALA A 207 -9.21 4.57 27.33
CA ALA A 207 -8.58 4.70 26.03
C ALA A 207 -7.44 3.70 25.80
N ALA A 208 -6.64 3.36 26.82
CA ALA A 208 -5.59 2.35 26.74
C ALA A 208 -6.16 0.94 26.48
N LYS A 209 -7.40 0.68 26.90
CA LYS A 209 -8.10 -0.57 26.62
C LYS A 209 -8.64 -0.67 25.18
N ARG A 210 -8.85 0.46 24.49
CA ARG A 210 -9.34 0.51 23.10
C ARG A 210 -8.22 0.46 22.06
N LEU A 211 -6.99 0.80 22.45
CA LEU A 211 -5.83 0.81 21.56
C LEU A 211 -5.53 -0.59 20.98
N PRO A 212 -5.53 -1.69 21.75
CA PRO A 212 -5.37 -3.04 21.21
C PRO A 212 -6.43 -3.39 20.16
N ASP A 213 -7.71 -3.05 20.41
CA ASP A 213 -8.81 -3.34 19.49
C ASP A 213 -8.65 -2.58 18.17
N LEU A 214 -8.23 -1.32 18.22
CA LEU A 214 -7.95 -0.49 17.05
C LEU A 214 -6.78 -1.07 16.24
N TYR A 215 -5.65 -1.37 16.87
CA TYR A 215 -4.51 -1.98 16.17
C TYR A 215 -4.86 -3.35 15.59
N THR A 216 -5.63 -4.16 16.31
CA THR A 216 -6.12 -5.46 15.80
C THR A 216 -6.96 -5.23 14.54
N THR A 217 -7.89 -4.28 14.57
CA THR A 217 -8.73 -3.94 13.41
C THR A 217 -7.87 -3.49 12.21
N TYR A 218 -6.95 -2.56 12.42
CA TYR A 218 -6.09 -2.04 11.36
C TYR A 218 -5.13 -3.10 10.80
N MET A 219 -4.56 -3.95 11.66
CA MET A 219 -3.75 -5.10 11.24
C MET A 219 -4.60 -6.11 10.46
N SER A 220 -5.82 -6.42 10.89
CA SER A 220 -6.71 -7.31 10.13
C SER A 220 -7.03 -6.76 8.75
N VAL A 221 -7.34 -5.46 8.63
CA VAL A 221 -7.58 -4.83 7.31
C VAL A 221 -6.34 -4.93 6.42
N TRP A 222 -5.16 -4.67 6.96
CA TRP A 222 -3.92 -4.77 6.21
C TRP A 222 -3.62 -6.21 5.74
N MET A 223 -3.79 -7.20 6.62
CA MET A 223 -3.45 -8.60 6.37
C MET A 223 -4.52 -9.38 5.59
N LEU A 224 -5.78 -8.93 5.55
CA LEU A 224 -6.84 -9.60 4.78
C LEU A 224 -6.85 -9.18 3.30
N SER A 225 -6.34 -8.00 2.99
CA SER A 225 -6.28 -7.47 1.63
C SER A 225 -5.43 -8.27 0.61
N PRO A 226 -4.32 -8.97 0.99
CA PRO A 226 -3.47 -9.66 0.02
C PRO A 226 -4.05 -11.00 -0.47
N TYR A 227 -4.82 -11.73 0.34
CA TYR A 227 -5.02 -13.17 0.11
C TYR A 227 -6.23 -13.56 -0.74
N LEU A 228 -7.21 -12.68 -0.94
CA LEU A 228 -8.45 -13.04 -1.64
C LEU A 228 -8.39 -12.84 -3.15
N GLU A 229 -7.47 -12.00 -3.64
CA GLU A 229 -7.43 -11.61 -5.06
C GLU A 229 -6.08 -11.91 -5.75
N ASP A 230 -5.02 -12.24 -5.02
CA ASP A 230 -3.69 -12.52 -5.59
C ASP A 230 -3.68 -13.78 -6.49
N GLU A 231 -4.48 -14.80 -6.17
CA GLU A 231 -4.68 -15.97 -7.05
C GLU A 231 -5.28 -15.58 -8.41
N GLN A 232 -6.19 -14.59 -8.45
CA GLN A 232 -6.81 -14.13 -9.69
C GLN A 232 -5.83 -13.31 -10.53
N ALA A 233 -4.97 -12.51 -9.89
CA ALA A 233 -3.89 -11.81 -10.59
C ALA A 233 -2.84 -12.78 -11.12
N ASP A 234 -2.51 -13.82 -10.36
CA ASP A 234 -1.64 -14.92 -10.80
C ASP A 234 -2.23 -15.65 -12.00
N GLU A 235 -3.51 -16.03 -11.95
CA GLU A 235 -4.20 -16.68 -13.05
C GLU A 235 -4.22 -15.79 -14.29
N ALA A 236 -4.53 -14.50 -14.13
CA ALA A 236 -4.55 -13.55 -15.24
C ALA A 236 -3.16 -13.36 -15.88
N LEU A 237 -2.11 -13.16 -15.07
CA LEU A 237 -0.74 -13.00 -15.56
C LEU A 237 -0.14 -14.32 -16.07
N GLY A 238 -0.55 -15.45 -15.50
CA GLY A 238 -0.22 -16.80 -15.93
C GLY A 238 -0.78 -17.09 -17.32
N ALA A 239 -2.08 -16.91 -17.51
CA ALA A 239 -2.75 -17.05 -18.80
C ALA A 239 -2.10 -16.16 -19.89
N LEU A 240 -1.79 -14.90 -19.54
CA LEU A 240 -1.06 -13.99 -20.41
C LEU A 240 0.34 -14.52 -20.79
N SER A 241 1.04 -15.14 -19.85
CA SER A 241 2.40 -15.63 -20.06
C SER A 241 2.45 -16.90 -20.87
N GLU A 242 1.52 -17.83 -20.63
CA GLU A 242 1.40 -19.09 -21.37
C GLU A 242 1.09 -18.83 -22.84
N ASP A 243 0.11 -17.96 -23.11
CA ASP A 243 -0.20 -17.56 -24.47
C ASP A 243 0.99 -16.83 -25.10
N MET A 244 1.73 -16.02 -24.35
CA MET A 244 2.95 -15.37 -24.81
C MET A 244 4.10 -16.31 -25.20
N VAL A 245 4.17 -17.55 -24.69
CA VAL A 245 5.18 -18.53 -25.15
C VAL A 245 4.98 -18.89 -26.62
N SER A 246 3.76 -18.71 -27.14
CA SER A 246 3.42 -18.93 -28.55
C SER A 246 3.60 -17.68 -29.45
N PHE A 247 4.00 -16.54 -28.89
CA PHE A 247 4.25 -15.28 -29.63
C PHE A 247 5.61 -15.25 -30.32
#